data_AF-A0A1H3WL38-F1
#
_entry.id   AF-A0A1H3WL38-F1
#
_cell.length_a   1.000
_cell.length_b   1.000
_cell.length_c   1.000
_cell.angle_alpha   90.00
_cell.angle_beta   90.00
_cell.angle_gamma   90.00
#
_symmetry.space_group_name_H-M   'P 1'
#
loop_
_entity.id
_entity.type
_entity.pdbx_description
1 polymer ?
#
loop_
_entity_poly.entity_id
_entity_poly.type
_entity_poly.pdbx_seq_one_letter_code
_entity_poly.pdbx_strand_id
1 'polypeptide(L)'
;MANLAEWATHWQKDPRFSKNYTARLVEKACSLDSQLNNAYCAGTLKVIAGPHRKAGPGGGGDARWHMTLQPKANASCWHIILDNSVTRPVQVDKRERLGHSF
;
A
#
# COMPACT_ATOMS: atom_id res chain seq x y z
N MET A 1 7.99 9.03 17.95
CA MET A 1 8.21 7.89 17.04
C MET A 1 8.78 8.45 15.75
N ALA A 2 9.93 7.96 15.30
CA ALA A 2 10.49 8.36 14.01
C ALA A 2 9.48 8.03 12.91
N ASN A 3 9.31 8.93 11.94
CA ASN A 3 8.34 8.74 10.86
C ASN A 3 8.94 7.75 9.85
N LEU A 4 8.61 6.45 10.00
CA LEU A 4 9.18 5.36 9.19
C LEU A 4 8.60 5.26 7.77
N ALA A 5 7.55 6.04 7.48
CA ALA A 5 6.91 6.07 6.17
C ALA A 5 6.93 7.47 5.58
N GLU A 6 7.26 7.54 4.30
CA GLU A 6 7.13 8.75 3.49
C GLU A 6 5.72 8.80 2.87
N TRP A 7 4.94 9.81 3.24
CA TRP A 7 3.58 9.97 2.72
C TRP A 7 3.62 10.78 1.42
N ALA A 8 3.12 10.21 0.32
CA ALA A 8 2.97 10.95 -0.94
C ALA A 8 2.01 12.16 -0.78
N THR A 9 2.18 13.20 -1.61
CA THR A 9 1.31 14.41 -1.60
C THR A 9 -0.18 14.08 -1.73
N HIS A 10 -0.51 13.03 -2.50
CA HIS A 10 -1.87 12.47 -2.64
C HIS A 10 -1.88 11.00 -2.20
N TRP A 11 -1.30 10.74 -1.02
CA TRP A 11 -1.16 9.39 -0.51
C TRP A 11 -2.51 8.70 -0.34
N GLN A 12 -3.57 9.37 0.10
CA GLN A 12 -4.90 8.76 0.18
C GLN A 12 -5.83 9.23 -0.94
N LYS A 13 -6.68 8.31 -1.42
CA LYS A 13 -7.78 8.60 -2.35
C LYS A 13 -9.17 8.38 -1.74
N ASP A 14 -9.25 7.95 -0.48
CA ASP A 14 -10.51 7.67 0.22
C ASP A 14 -10.39 8.09 1.71
N PRO A 15 -11.42 8.69 2.31
CA PRO A 15 -11.38 9.22 3.67
C PRO A 15 -11.37 8.16 4.78
N ARG A 16 -11.63 6.87 4.50
CA ARG A 16 -11.47 5.79 5.49
C ARG A 16 -10.01 5.59 5.91
N PHE A 17 -9.07 6.07 5.11
CA PHE A 17 -7.66 6.07 5.47
C PHE A 17 -7.36 7.32 6.31
N SER A 18 -6.62 7.13 7.40
CA SER A 18 -5.91 8.20 8.10
C SER A 18 -4.45 7.81 8.23
N LYS A 19 -3.52 8.76 8.42
CA LYS A 19 -2.09 8.42 8.50
C LYS A 19 -1.80 7.42 9.62
N ASN A 20 -2.37 7.65 10.81
CA ASN A 20 -2.19 6.76 11.97
C ASN A 20 -2.77 5.37 11.72
N TYR A 21 -3.96 5.30 11.14
CA TYR A 21 -4.60 4.03 10.84
C TYR A 21 -3.85 3.26 9.75
N THR A 22 -3.47 3.95 8.70
CA THR A 22 -2.73 3.39 7.56
C THR A 22 -1.35 2.91 8.01
N ALA A 23 -0.67 3.62 8.91
CA ALA A 23 0.58 3.16 9.51
C ALA A 23 0.41 1.81 10.21
N ARG A 24 -0.65 1.62 11.01
CA ARG A 24 -0.96 0.32 11.63
C ARG A 24 -1.23 -0.78 10.62
N LEU A 25 -1.88 -0.46 9.49
CA LEU A 25 -2.09 -1.43 8.41
C LEU A 25 -0.77 -1.81 7.74
N VAL A 26 0.15 -0.85 7.57
CA VAL A 26 1.51 -1.10 7.07
C VAL A 26 2.30 -1.98 8.02
N GLU A 27 2.27 -1.71 9.33
CA GLU A 27 2.92 -2.54 10.36
C GLU A 27 2.39 -3.97 10.33
N LYS A 28 1.07 -4.16 10.22
CA LYS A 28 0.46 -5.48 10.02
C LYS A 28 0.97 -6.14 8.74
N ALA A 29 1.09 -5.42 7.63
CA ALA A 29 1.60 -5.99 6.40
C ALA A 29 3.08 -6.36 6.50
N CYS A 30 3.89 -5.59 7.23
CA CYS A 30 5.30 -5.89 7.51
C CYS A 30 5.44 -7.20 8.30
N SER A 31 4.50 -7.53 9.19
CA SER A 31 4.50 -8.84 9.87
C SER A 31 4.26 -10.03 8.94
N LEU A 32 3.77 -9.80 7.71
CA LEU A 32 3.48 -10.83 6.71
C LEU A 32 4.59 -10.98 5.65
N ASP A 33 5.44 -9.96 5.46
CA ASP A 33 6.53 -9.95 4.47
C ASP A 33 7.78 -9.29 5.05
N SER A 34 8.86 -10.06 5.19
CA SER A 34 10.11 -9.60 5.77
C SER A 34 10.88 -8.62 4.89
N GLN A 35 10.75 -8.69 3.57
CA GLN A 35 11.37 -7.73 2.65
C GLN A 35 10.68 -6.37 2.74
N LEU A 36 9.35 -6.38 2.87
CA LEU A 36 8.57 -5.18 3.14
C LEU A 36 8.96 -4.57 4.50
N ASN A 37 9.06 -5.38 5.55
CA ASN A 37 9.47 -4.92 6.87
C ASN A 37 10.84 -4.24 6.84
N ASN A 38 11.81 -4.83 6.13
CA ASN A 38 13.14 -4.24 5.99
C ASN A 38 13.09 -2.86 5.32
N ALA A 39 12.27 -2.71 4.27
CA ALA A 39 12.09 -1.42 3.60
C ALA A 39 11.40 -0.38 4.50
N TYR A 40 10.44 -0.80 5.32
CA TYR A 40 9.74 0.04 6.30
C TYR A 40 10.69 0.54 7.39
N CYS A 41 11.45 -0.37 8.01
CA CYS A 41 12.44 -0.04 9.03
C CYS A 41 13.56 0.88 8.50
N ALA A 42 13.88 0.79 7.20
CA ALA A 42 14.82 1.69 6.54
C ALA A 42 14.28 3.12 6.33
N GLY A 43 13.00 3.38 6.61
CA GLY A 43 12.40 4.71 6.46
C GLY A 43 12.14 5.13 5.02
N THR A 44 12.18 4.20 4.08
CA THR A 44 12.17 4.50 2.63
C THR A 44 10.82 4.31 1.97
N LEU A 45 9.81 3.80 2.69
CA LEU A 45 8.54 3.42 2.06
C LEU A 45 7.65 4.63 1.78
N LYS A 46 7.48 4.93 0.49
CA LYS A 46 6.41 5.77 0.00
C LYS A 46 5.07 5.04 0.10
N VAL A 47 4.10 5.66 0.77
CA VAL A 47 2.76 5.09 0.98
C VAL A 47 1.75 5.76 0.05
N ILE A 48 0.94 4.94 -0.63
CA ILE A 48 -0.27 5.35 -1.34
C ILE A 48 -1.37 4.36 -0.96
N ALA A 49 -2.57 4.84 -0.61
CA ALA A 49 -3.72 4.05 -0.19
C ALA A 49 -4.99 4.53 -0.89
N GLY A 50 -5.89 3.60 -1.19
CA GLY A 50 -7.16 3.94 -1.80
C GLY A 50 -7.87 2.75 -2.43
N PRO A 51 -8.95 3.02 -3.17
CA PRO A 51 -9.66 1.99 -3.91
C PRO A 51 -8.86 1.59 -5.14
N HIS A 52 -8.93 0.30 -5.51
CA HIS A 52 -8.47 -0.13 -6.82
C HIS A 52 -9.29 0.54 -7.94
N ARG A 53 -8.65 1.23 -8.89
CA ARG A 53 -9.33 1.85 -10.06
C ARG A 53 -9.72 0.74 -11.04
N LYS A 54 -10.84 0.77 -11.77
CA LYS A 54 -11.96 1.72 -11.91
C LYS A 54 -13.19 0.83 -12.14
N ALA A 55 -14.29 1.01 -11.40
CA ALA A 55 -15.57 0.49 -11.88
C ALA A 55 -15.87 1.16 -13.21
N GLY A 56 -15.90 0.38 -14.29
CA GLY A 56 -16.38 0.85 -15.58
C GLY A 56 -17.86 1.28 -15.48
N PRO A 57 -18.43 1.86 -16.54
CA PRO A 57 -19.84 2.29 -16.56
C PRO A 57 -20.86 1.20 -16.16
N GLY A 58 -20.46 -0.08 -16.17
CA GLY A 58 -21.26 -1.23 -15.72
C GLY A 58 -20.90 -1.80 -14.34
N GLY A 59 -20.19 -1.07 -13.47
CA GLY A 59 -20.01 -1.48 -12.06
C GLY A 59 -19.04 -2.64 -11.79
N GLY A 60 -18.42 -3.25 -12.81
CA GLY A 60 -17.52 -4.40 -12.66
C GLY A 60 -16.10 -4.10 -12.18
N GLY A 61 -15.88 -3.00 -11.45
CA GLY A 61 -14.57 -2.68 -10.92
C GLY A 61 -14.25 -3.49 -9.67
N ASP A 62 -13.00 -3.90 -9.56
CA ASP A 62 -12.47 -4.46 -8.32
C ASP A 62 -12.56 -3.41 -7.19
N ALA A 63 -13.58 -3.51 -6.35
CA ALA A 63 -13.86 -2.57 -5.27
C ALA A 63 -12.94 -2.75 -4.05
N ARG A 64 -11.89 -3.58 -4.17
CA ARG A 64 -10.97 -3.87 -3.08
C ARG A 64 -10.15 -2.63 -2.70
N TRP A 65 -9.96 -2.49 -1.40
CA TRP A 65 -9.07 -1.51 -0.80
C TRP A 65 -7.65 -1.99 -0.89
N HIS A 66 -6.73 -1.10 -1.28
CA HIS A 66 -5.32 -1.45 -1.29
C HIS A 66 -4.40 -0.33 -0.84
N MET A 67 -3.19 -0.73 -0.47
CA MET A 67 -2.05 0.16 -0.29
C MET A 67 -0.92 -0.26 -1.24
N THR A 68 -0.30 0.71 -1.89
CA THR A 68 0.93 0.53 -2.64
C THR A 68 2.07 1.12 -1.82
N LEU A 69 3.08 0.29 -1.52
CA LEU A 69 4.28 0.69 -0.78
C LEU A 69 5.50 0.61 -1.70
N GLN A 70 6.24 1.71 -1.82
CA GLN A 70 7.37 1.80 -2.75
C GLN A 70 8.61 2.40 -2.06
N PRO A 71 9.73 1.65 -1.94
CA PRO A 71 10.93 2.13 -1.25
C PRO A 71 11.67 3.28 -1.96
N LYS A 72 11.67 3.30 -3.30
CA LYS A 72 12.30 4.36 -4.11
C LYS A 72 11.61 4.47 -5.46
N ALA A 73 11.72 5.64 -6.09
CA ALA A 73 11.38 5.77 -7.50
C ALA A 73 12.15 4.71 -8.30
N ASN A 74 11.44 3.86 -9.03
CA ASN A 74 11.97 2.75 -9.82
C ASN A 74 12.42 1.48 -9.07
N ALA A 75 12.09 1.31 -7.80
CA ALA A 75 12.22 0.03 -7.10
C ALA A 75 10.93 -0.82 -7.20
N SER A 76 11.04 -2.12 -6.92
CA SER A 76 9.89 -3.01 -6.68
C SER A 76 8.91 -2.40 -5.67
N CYS A 77 7.63 -2.68 -5.83
CA CYS A 77 6.59 -2.19 -4.92
C CYS A 77 5.80 -3.36 -4.30
N TRP A 78 5.15 -3.09 -3.18
CA TRP A 78 4.22 -4.03 -2.55
C TRP A 78 2.81 -3.52 -2.74
N HIS A 79 1.94 -4.40 -3.25
CA HIS A 79 0.51 -4.19 -3.33
C HIS A 79 -0.14 -4.98 -2.21
N ILE A 80 -0.78 -4.25 -1.29
CA ILE A 80 -1.44 -4.82 -0.13
C ILE A 80 -2.93 -4.73 -0.35
N ILE A 81 -3.62 -5.85 -0.44
CA ILE A 81 -5.09 -5.90 -0.44
C ILE A 81 -5.58 -5.98 1.00
N LEU A 82 -6.58 -5.17 1.31
CA LEU A 82 -7.23 -5.14 2.61
C LEU A 82 -8.57 -5.87 2.57
N ASP A 83 -9.06 -6.28 3.73
CA ASP A 83 -10.43 -6.79 3.83
C ASP A 83 -11.48 -5.70 3.53
N ASN A 84 -12.74 -6.11 3.38
CA ASN A 84 -13.84 -5.21 3.06
C ASN A 84 -14.07 -4.11 4.10
N SER A 85 -13.64 -4.34 5.34
CA SER A 85 -13.72 -3.39 6.45
C SER A 85 -12.53 -2.44 6.54
N VAL A 86 -11.49 -2.64 5.71
CA VAL A 86 -10.24 -1.88 5.71
C VAL A 86 -9.43 -2.10 7.00
N THR A 87 -9.63 -3.20 7.73
CA THR A 87 -9.05 -3.38 9.09
C THR A 87 -7.77 -4.20 9.17
N ARG A 88 -7.51 -5.02 8.16
CA ARG A 88 -6.30 -5.84 8.06
C ARG A 88 -5.89 -6.12 6.61
N PRO A 89 -4.58 -6.28 6.36
CA PRO A 89 -4.08 -6.91 5.15
C PRO A 89 -4.58 -8.35 5.05
N VAL A 90 -5.03 -8.75 3.85
CA VAL A 90 -5.41 -10.13 3.52
C VAL A 90 -4.53 -10.72 2.43
N GLN A 91 -3.85 -9.88 1.65
CA GLN A 91 -2.89 -10.29 0.64
C GLN A 91 -1.80 -9.23 0.51
N VAL A 92 -0.55 -9.68 0.35
CA VAL A 92 0.63 -8.84 0.15
C VAL A 92 1.38 -9.39 -1.05
N ASP A 93 1.32 -8.68 -2.18
CA ASP A 93 1.99 -9.06 -3.41
C ASP A 93 3.19 -8.16 -3.66
N LYS A 94 4.38 -8.74 -3.76
CA LYS A 94 5.55 -8.03 -4.27
C LYS A 94 5.47 -7.97 -5.79
N ARG A 95 5.52 -6.77 -6.35
CA ARG A 95 5.61 -6.51 -7.79
C ARG A 95 7.01 -6.07 -8.13
N GLU A 96 7.73 -6.94 -8.81
CA GLU A 96 9.06 -6.64 -9.31
C GLU A 96 8.96 -5.75 -10.55
N ARG A 97 9.80 -4.73 -10.60
CA ARG A 97 9.83 -3.85 -11.76
C ARG A 97 10.59 -4.54 -12.89
N LEU A 98 9.87 -4.96 -13.93
CA LEU A 98 10.44 -5.47 -15.18
C LEU A 98 10.45 -4.33 -16.21
N GLY A 99 11.51 -3.50 -16.17
CA GLY A 99 11.69 -2.39 -17.12
C GLY A 99 10.67 -1.26 -16.95
N HIS A 100 9.73 -1.14 -17.90
CA HIS A 100 8.67 -0.10 -17.92
C HIS A 100 7.39 -0.51 -17.18
N SER A 101 7.31 -1.74 -16.67
CA SER A 101 6.11 -2.31 -16.06
C SER A 101 6.35 -2.83 -14.63
N PHE A 102 5.30 -2.86 -13.82
CA PHE A 102 5.23 -3.47 -12.48
C PHE A 102 4.26 -4.65 -12.50
#